data_AF-A0AAW8D9A2-F1
#
_entry.id   AF-A0AAW8D9A2-F1
#
_cell.length_a   1.000
_cell.length_b   1.000
_cell.length_c   1.000
_cell.angle_alpha   90.00
_cell.angle_beta   90.00
_cell.angle_gamma   90.00
#
_symmetry.space_group_name_H-M   'P 1'
#
loop_
_entity.id
_entity.type
_entity.pdbx_description
1 polymer ?
#
loop_
_entity_poly.entity_id
_entity_poly.type
_entity_poly.pdbx_seq_one_letter_code
_entity_poly.pdbx_strand_id
1 'polypeptide(L)'
;MADQIIAGQNSPTSHDATQGPDASDILENKLTQLQSLLHCCYGEEQELFEAIGAEHRGNLMWIAADLAAAAAELAQSVLKRPGALNIPQL
;
A
#
# COMPACT_ATOMS: atom_id res chain seq x y z
N MET A 1 -16.20 49.92 -24.73
CA MET A 1 -15.41 48.95 -25.51
C MET A 1 -15.21 47.71 -24.65
N ALA A 2 -15.57 46.55 -25.22
CA ALA A 2 -15.32 45.16 -24.82
C ALA A 2 -15.71 44.68 -23.42
N ASP A 3 -16.90 44.10 -23.37
CA ASP A 3 -17.29 42.96 -22.52
C ASP A 3 -16.41 41.74 -22.83
N GLN A 4 -15.93 41.02 -21.82
CA GLN A 4 -15.35 39.68 -22.01
C GLN A 4 -15.60 38.80 -20.78
N ILE A 5 -16.79 38.18 -20.81
CA ILE A 5 -17.13 36.97 -20.08
C ILE A 5 -16.18 35.85 -20.52
N ILE A 6 -15.25 35.42 -19.66
CA ILE A 6 -14.52 34.17 -19.86
C ILE A 6 -15.40 33.03 -19.35
N ALA A 7 -16.17 32.46 -20.27
CA ALA A 7 -16.80 31.16 -20.10
C ALA A 7 -15.81 30.05 -20.51
N GLY A 8 -15.68 29.04 -19.64
CA GLY A 8 -15.27 27.70 -20.04
C GLY A 8 -13.77 27.48 -20.26
N GLN A 9 -13.04 27.20 -19.18
CA GLN A 9 -11.97 26.21 -19.23
C GLN A 9 -12.23 25.16 -18.15
N ASN A 10 -12.93 24.13 -18.61
CA ASN A 10 -12.99 22.76 -18.15
C ASN A 10 -11.94 22.50 -17.08
N SER A 11 -12.39 22.33 -15.83
CA SER A 11 -11.55 21.73 -14.79
C SER A 11 -10.89 20.49 -15.38
N PRO A 12 -9.59 20.25 -15.15
CA PRO A 12 -9.03 18.96 -15.47
C PRO A 12 -9.90 17.94 -14.73
N THR A 13 -10.57 17.08 -15.48
CA THR A 13 -11.27 15.93 -14.95
C THR A 13 -10.20 15.16 -14.19
N SER A 14 -10.17 15.34 -12.87
CA SER A 14 -9.30 14.63 -11.97
C SER A 14 -9.62 13.16 -12.19
N HIS A 15 -8.76 12.49 -12.95
CA HIS A 15 -8.85 11.07 -13.15
C HIS A 15 -8.54 10.47 -11.78
N ASP A 16 -9.60 10.07 -11.09
CA ASP A 16 -9.57 9.10 -10.00
C ASP A 16 -8.83 9.49 -8.71
N ALA A 17 -8.86 10.76 -8.29
CA ALA A 17 -8.34 11.16 -6.97
C ALA A 17 -9.36 10.96 -5.81
N THR A 18 -10.45 10.22 -6.03
CA THR A 18 -11.57 10.08 -5.07
C THR A 18 -11.80 8.66 -4.55
N GLN A 19 -11.07 7.66 -5.05
CA GLN A 19 -11.06 6.33 -4.47
C GLN A 19 -9.81 6.25 -3.57
N GLY A 20 -10.02 6.08 -2.26
CA GLY A 20 -8.91 5.76 -1.35
C GLY A 20 -8.21 4.46 -1.77
N PRO A 21 -7.00 4.19 -1.25
CA PRO A 21 -6.23 3.01 -1.64
C PRO A 21 -7.05 1.74 -1.45
N ASP A 22 -7.05 0.90 -2.49
CA ASP A 22 -7.81 -0.35 -2.47
C ASP A 22 -7.04 -1.45 -1.73
N ALA A 23 -7.65 -2.63 -1.58
CA ALA A 23 -7.03 -3.72 -0.82
C ALA A 23 -5.69 -4.19 -1.42
N SER A 24 -5.51 -4.06 -2.75
CA SER A 24 -4.26 -4.38 -3.44
C SER A 24 -3.20 -3.33 -3.11
N ASP A 25 -3.55 -2.04 -3.18
CA ASP A 25 -2.63 -0.94 -2.83
C ASP A 25 -2.14 -1.07 -1.38
N ILE A 26 -3.03 -1.40 -0.45
CA ILE A 26 -2.69 -1.59 0.96
C ILE A 26 -1.79 -2.83 1.15
N LEU A 27 -2.05 -3.91 0.42
CA LEU A 27 -1.22 -5.12 0.45
C LEU A 27 0.19 -4.84 -0.05
N GLU A 28 0.32 -4.19 -1.21
CA GLU A 28 1.61 -3.82 -1.79
C GLU A 28 2.44 -2.94 -0.84
N ASN A 29 1.78 -1.97 -0.20
CA ASN A 29 2.43 -1.12 0.79
C ASN A 29 2.96 -1.94 1.98
N LYS A 30 2.15 -2.84 2.54
CA LYS A 30 2.60 -3.69 3.66
C LYS A 30 3.74 -4.63 3.28
N LEU A 31 3.71 -5.21 2.08
CA LEU A 31 4.80 -6.04 1.58
C LEU A 31 6.09 -5.24 1.41
N THR A 32 5.99 -4.00 0.92
CA THR A 32 7.13 -3.08 0.80
C THR A 32 7.72 -2.72 2.17
N GLN A 33 6.87 -2.46 3.16
CA GLN A 33 7.31 -2.20 4.54
C GLN A 33 8.02 -3.42 5.14
N LEU A 34 7.45 -4.62 4.96
CA LEU A 34 8.06 -5.87 5.42
C LEU A 34 9.41 -6.11 4.74
N GLN A 35 9.49 -5.90 3.43
CA GLN A 35 10.73 -6.05 2.67
C GLN A 35 11.81 -5.07 3.16
N SER A 36 11.45 -3.80 3.37
CA SER A 36 12.38 -2.78 3.88
C SER A 36 12.90 -3.14 5.26
N LEU A 37 12.01 -3.58 6.15
CA LEU A 37 12.36 -4.03 7.49
C LEU A 37 13.32 -5.22 7.47
N LEU A 38 13.04 -6.23 6.64
CA LEU A 38 13.91 -7.40 6.49
C LEU A 38 15.25 -7.05 5.85
N HIS A 39 15.28 -6.07 4.95
CA HIS A 39 16.53 -5.57 4.38
C HIS A 39 17.41 -4.90 5.44
N CYS A 40 16.85 -4.15 6.39
CA CYS A 40 17.62 -3.66 7.53
C CYS A 40 18.14 -4.79 8.43
N CYS A 41 17.40 -5.90 8.56
CA CYS A 41 17.80 -7.01 9.42
C CYS A 41 18.90 -7.91 8.82
N TYR A 42 18.91 -8.07 7.49
CA TYR A 42 19.71 -9.09 6.79
C TYR A 42 20.48 -8.56 5.57
N GLY A 43 20.40 -7.26 5.28
CA GLY A 43 21.06 -6.61 4.15
C GLY A 43 22.40 -5.97 4.54
N GLU A 44 22.84 -4.98 3.75
CA GLU A 44 24.12 -4.28 3.96
C GLU A 44 24.20 -3.56 5.32
N GLU A 45 23.06 -3.34 5.96
CA GLU A 45 22.93 -2.73 7.28
C GLU A 45 22.93 -3.75 8.44
N GLN A 46 23.30 -5.02 8.21
CA GLN A 46 23.29 -6.05 9.25
C GLN A 46 24.12 -5.66 10.49
N GLU A 47 25.22 -4.91 10.32
CA GLU A 47 26.03 -4.40 11.44
C GLU A 47 25.25 -3.44 12.35
N LEU A 48 24.38 -2.59 11.78
CA LEU A 48 23.47 -1.72 12.54
C LEU A 48 22.43 -2.55 13.29
N PHE A 49 21.89 -3.58 12.66
CA PHE A 49 20.93 -4.49 13.29
C PHE A 49 21.55 -5.31 14.44
N GLU A 50 22.82 -5.69 14.35
CA GLU A 50 23.51 -6.34 15.47
C GLU A 50 23.79 -5.35 16.62
N ALA A 51 24.05 -4.08 16.30
CA ALA A 51 24.37 -3.03 17.28
C ALA A 51 23.18 -2.60 18.17
N ILE A 52 21.93 -2.74 17.72
CA ILE A 52 20.73 -2.33 18.49
C ILE A 52 20.40 -3.28 19.68
N GLY A 53 21.07 -4.43 19.78
CA GLY A 53 20.94 -5.35 20.91
C GLY A 53 19.75 -6.32 20.84
N ALA A 54 19.79 -7.36 21.68
CA ALA A 54 18.87 -8.49 21.59
C ALA A 54 17.38 -8.15 21.76
N GLU A 55 17.05 -7.23 22.68
CA GLU A 55 15.68 -6.80 22.93
C GLU A 55 15.07 -6.08 21.72
N HIS A 56 15.78 -5.09 21.17
CA HIS A 56 15.32 -4.36 19.99
C HIS A 56 15.18 -5.28 18.77
N ARG A 57 16.10 -6.24 18.59
CA ARG A 57 15.96 -7.26 17.54
C ARG A 57 14.71 -8.12 17.73
N GLY A 58 14.39 -8.49 18.97
CA GLY A 58 13.14 -9.19 19.30
C GLY A 58 11.91 -8.38 18.92
N ASN A 59 11.90 -7.08 19.23
CA ASN A 59 10.81 -6.18 18.87
C ASN A 59 10.66 -6.03 17.35
N LEU A 60 11.76 -5.91 16.59
CA LEU A 60 11.72 -5.85 15.13
C LEU A 60 11.18 -7.15 14.52
N MET A 61 11.58 -8.30 15.06
CA MET A 61 11.05 -9.59 14.61
C MET A 61 9.56 -9.74 14.90
N TRP A 62 9.09 -9.21 16.04
CA TRP A 62 7.68 -9.18 16.36
C TRP A 62 6.89 -8.28 15.39
N ILE A 63 7.42 -7.11 15.06
CA ILE A 63 6.82 -6.21 14.04
C ILE A 63 6.79 -6.90 12.67
N ALA A 64 7.85 -7.58 12.26
CA ALA A 64 7.89 -8.32 11.00
C ALA A 64 6.80 -9.41 10.95
N ALA A 65 6.61 -10.14 12.07
CA ALA A 65 5.58 -11.16 12.18
C ALA A 65 4.16 -10.57 12.08
N ASP A 66 3.91 -9.43 12.73
CA ASP A 66 2.63 -8.70 12.65
C ASP A 66 2.33 -8.21 11.22
N LEU A 67 3.33 -7.62 10.57
CA LEU A 67 3.21 -7.19 9.17
C LEU A 67 2.92 -8.36 8.22
N ALA A 68 3.59 -9.50 8.43
CA ALA A 68 3.38 -10.70 7.62
C ALA A 68 1.96 -11.27 7.79
N ALA A 69 1.45 -11.30 9.03
CA ALA A 69 0.08 -11.71 9.31
C ALA A 69 -0.94 -10.79 8.62
N ALA A 70 -0.77 -9.47 8.76
CA ALA A 70 -1.65 -8.49 8.13
C ALA A 70 -1.62 -8.57 6.59
N ALA A 71 -0.44 -8.79 5.99
CA ALA A 71 -0.30 -8.99 4.55
C ALA A 71 -1.00 -10.28 4.09
N ALA A 72 -0.91 -11.37 4.86
CA ALA A 72 -1.59 -12.62 4.53
C ALA A 72 -3.12 -12.47 4.54
N GLU A 73 -3.67 -11.72 5.51
CA GLU A 73 -5.11 -11.43 5.56
C GLU A 73 -5.57 -10.59 4.37
N LEU A 74 -4.81 -9.56 4.00
CA LEU A 74 -5.09 -8.72 2.83
C LEU A 74 -4.95 -9.49 1.52
N ALA A 75 -3.96 -10.37 1.39
CA ALA A 75 -3.84 -11.24 0.22
C ALA A 75 -5.08 -12.11 0.04
N GLN A 76 -5.63 -12.66 1.14
CA GLN A 76 -6.89 -13.40 1.07
C GLN A 76 -8.07 -12.51 0.67
N SER A 77 -8.15 -11.26 1.13
CA SER A 77 -9.25 -10.37 0.77
C SER A 77 -9.20 -9.95 -0.71
N VAL A 78 -8.00 -9.70 -1.24
CA VAL A 78 -7.76 -9.43 -2.67
C VAL A 78 -8.14 -10.65 -3.51
N LEU A 79 -7.69 -11.86 -3.13
CA LEU A 79 -8.00 -13.09 -3.86
C LEU A 79 -9.48 -13.48 -3.81
N LYS A 80 -10.17 -13.14 -2.72
CA LYS A 80 -11.61 -13.41 -2.57
C LYS A 80 -12.49 -12.45 -3.36
N ARG A 81 -11.96 -11.36 -3.94
CA ARG A 81 -12.73 -10.39 -4.74
C ARG A 81 -13.10 -11.07 -6.07
N PRO A 82 -14.34 -11.57 -6.24
CA PRO A 82 -14.76 -12.11 -7.52
C PRO A 82 -14.86 -10.91 -8.45
N GLY A 83 -14.28 -11.02 -9.66
CA GLY A 83 -14.47 -10.01 -10.68
C GLY A 83 -15.96 -9.64 -10.76
N ALA A 84 -16.24 -8.34 -10.84
CA ALA A 84 -17.57 -7.82 -11.09
C ALA A 84 -18.13 -8.48 -12.37
N LEU A 85 -18.83 -9.61 -12.19
CA LEU A 85 -19.52 -10.33 -13.23
C LEU A 85 -20.71 -9.47 -13.63
N ASN A 86 -20.42 -8.57 -14.56
CA ASN A 86 -21.41 -7.84 -15.33
C ASN A 86 -22.11 -8.87 -16.22
N ILE A 87 -23.19 -9.47 -15.72
CA ILE A 87 -24.09 -10.29 -16.52
C ILE A 87 -25.14 -9.32 -17.08
N PRO A 88 -25.07 -8.93 -18.36
CA PRO A 88 -26.17 -8.20 -18.97
C PRO A 88 -27.40 -9.12 -18.98
N GLN A 89 -28.46 -8.67 -18.31
CA GLN A 89 -29.80 -9.26 -18.41
C GLN A 89 -30.27 -9.08 -19.86
N LEU A 90 -30.54 -10.21 -20.52
CA LEU A 90 -31.19 -10.31 -21.84
C LEU A 90 -32.70 -10.33 -21.66
#